data_AF-A0A3M2EWS0-F1
#
_entry.id   AF-A0A3M2EWS0-F1
#
_cell.length_a   1.000
_cell.length_b   1.000
_cell.length_c   1.000
_cell.angle_alpha   90.00
_cell.angle_beta   90.00
_cell.angle_gamma   90.00
#
_symmetry.space_group_name_H-M   'P 1'
#
loop_
_entity.id
_entity.type
_entity.pdbx_description
1 polymer ?
#
loop_
_entity_poly.entity_id
_entity_poly.type
_entity_poly.pdbx_seq_one_letter_code
_entity_poly.pdbx_strand_id
1 'polypeptide(L)'
;MTKKTVWLYSQENTCPLCGTRFPSEKVLSRKIAPRAIGEGLRNIYDENADHPDPILYSITVCPKCLFSAFEADFARATINSAGFKNASSESRSVLAALSLLPGHFLEPRTVLTGLASYFLASLWYQHREKFPIRNLRRAMSAYRRVWFLDPAGRLGADPSLQDIPETDRARYRL
;
A
#
# COMPACT_ATOMS: atom_id res chain seq x y z
N MET A 1 27.01 10.51 19.79
CA MET A 1 25.55 10.37 20.03
C MET A 1 24.85 10.46 18.69
N THR A 2 24.57 9.33 18.03
CA THR A 2 23.85 9.30 16.75
C THR A 2 22.37 9.59 17.02
N LYS A 3 21.90 10.76 16.57
CA LYS A 3 20.47 11.11 16.59
C LYS A 3 19.74 10.10 15.71
N LYS A 4 19.05 9.14 16.33
CA LYS A 4 18.13 8.22 15.64
C LYS A 4 16.99 9.07 15.09
N THR A 5 17.09 9.47 13.83
CA THR A 5 16.05 10.24 13.17
C THR A 5 15.01 9.23 12.73
N VAL A 6 13.88 9.16 13.45
CA VAL A 6 12.81 8.24 13.08
C VAL A 6 11.94 8.95 12.06
N TRP A 7 11.94 8.45 10.82
CA TRP A 7 11.21 9.06 9.70
C TRP A 7 9.78 8.52 9.56
N LEU A 8 9.47 7.48 10.35
CA LEU A 8 8.14 6.95 10.57
C LEU A 8 7.49 7.59 11.81
N TYR A 9 6.20 7.85 11.71
CA TYR A 9 5.39 8.22 12.86
C TYR A 9 4.07 7.44 12.81
N SER A 10 3.49 7.18 13.99
CA SER A 10 2.19 6.54 14.07
C SER A 10 1.09 7.59 14.03
N GLN A 11 0.09 7.37 13.18
CA GLN A 11 -1.12 8.18 13.10
C GLN A 11 -2.33 7.31 13.40
N GLU A 12 -3.17 7.75 14.34
CA GLU A 12 -4.44 7.10 14.62
C GLU A 12 -5.45 7.43 13.51
N ASN A 13 -6.05 6.40 12.91
CA ASN A 13 -7.03 6.54 11.85
C ASN A 13 -8.35 5.88 12.26
N THR A 14 -9.45 6.52 11.92
CA THR A 14 -10.80 5.93 12.03
C THR A 14 -11.29 5.57 10.63
N CYS A 15 -11.63 4.30 10.41
CA CYS A 15 -12.18 3.86 9.13
C CYS A 15 -13.58 4.44 8.93
N PRO A 16 -13.84 5.22 7.85
CA PRO A 16 -15.15 5.81 7.60
C PRO A 16 -16.22 4.77 7.21
N LEU A 17 -15.83 3.54 6.87
CA LEU A 17 -16.77 2.51 6.40
C LEU A 17 -17.18 1.53 7.50
N CYS A 18 -16.26 1.18 8.42
CA CYS A 18 -16.54 0.20 9.48
C CYS A 18 -16.33 0.74 10.90
N GLY A 19 -15.98 2.02 11.06
CA GLY A 19 -15.80 2.70 12.35
C GLY A 19 -14.59 2.26 13.17
N THR A 20 -13.77 1.34 12.65
CA THR A 20 -12.63 0.80 13.40
C THR A 20 -11.52 1.83 13.53
N ARG A 21 -11.02 2.01 14.75
CA ARG A 21 -9.83 2.80 15.05
C ARG A 21 -8.59 1.91 14.98
N PHE A 22 -7.54 2.40 14.33
CA PHE A 22 -6.29 1.66 14.19
C PHE A 22 -5.10 2.61 14.03
N PRO A 23 -3.92 2.25 14.55
CA PRO A 23 -2.69 2.94 14.22
C PRO A 23 -2.28 2.61 12.79
N SER A 24 -1.77 3.61 12.07
CA SER A 24 -1.13 3.43 10.77
C SER A 24 0.19 4.17 10.80
N GLU A 25 1.24 3.50 10.36
CA GLU A 25 2.53 4.16 10.18
C GLU A 25 2.51 5.09 8.96
N LYS A 26 3.22 6.21 9.08
CA LYS A 26 3.34 7.27 8.09
C LYS A 26 4.76 7.74 7.97
N VAL A 27 5.16 8.10 6.75
CA VAL A 27 6.50 8.61 6.46
C VAL A 27 6.45 10.13 6.38
N LEU A 28 7.43 10.80 6.99
CA LEU A 28 7.68 12.24 6.80
C LEU A 28 8.29 12.51 5.42
N SER A 29 7.51 12.28 4.36
CA SER A 29 7.94 12.29 2.96
C SER A 29 8.65 13.59 2.55
N ARG A 30 8.22 14.75 3.08
CA ARG A 30 8.85 16.06 2.78
C ARG A 30 10.28 16.19 3.27
N LYS A 31 10.70 15.35 4.21
CA LYS A 31 12.06 15.42 4.76
C LYS A 31 13.01 14.44 4.05
N ILE A 32 12.48 13.45 3.31
CA ILE A 32 13.28 12.43 2.62
C ILE A 32 13.52 12.90 1.18
N ALA A 33 14.79 13.19 0.86
CA ALA A 33 15.18 13.49 -0.52
C ALA A 33 15.31 12.18 -1.32
N PRO A 34 14.83 12.12 -2.57
CA PRO A 34 15.12 10.99 -3.45
C PRO A 34 16.62 10.98 -3.78
N ARG A 35 17.21 9.79 -3.85
CA ARG A 35 18.58 9.59 -4.33
C ARG A 35 18.68 9.87 -5.83
N ALA A 36 17.69 9.40 -6.59
CA ALA A 36 17.68 9.51 -8.05
C ALA A 36 16.25 9.52 -8.59
N ILE A 37 16.11 9.88 -9.86
CA ILE A 37 14.88 9.70 -10.64
C ILE A 37 15.15 8.56 -11.63
N GLY A 38 14.42 7.46 -11.48
CA GLY A 38 14.46 6.31 -12.37
C GLY A 38 13.49 6.43 -13.54
N GLU A 39 13.33 5.34 -14.28
CA GLU A 39 12.38 5.25 -15.38
C GLU A 39 10.94 5.56 -14.93
N GLY A 40 10.14 6.14 -15.83
CA GLY A 40 8.77 6.53 -15.53
C GLY A 40 8.65 7.63 -14.46
N LEU A 41 9.67 8.48 -14.31
CA LEU A 41 9.69 9.59 -13.34
C LEU A 41 9.55 9.10 -11.88
N ARG A 42 10.02 7.88 -11.61
CA ARG A 42 9.95 7.29 -10.28
C ARG A 42 11.09 7.83 -9.42
N ASN A 43 10.75 8.37 -8.26
CA ASN A 43 11.74 8.65 -7.23
C ASN A 43 12.31 7.34 -6.66
N ILE A 44 13.64 7.24 -6.67
CA ILE A 44 14.39 6.15 -6.03
C ILE A 44 14.92 6.70 -4.71
N TYR A 45 14.60 6.03 -3.60
CA TYR A 45 15.05 6.37 -2.27
C TYR A 45 16.11 5.38 -1.79
N ASP A 46 16.93 5.79 -0.83
CA ASP A 46 17.87 4.89 -0.16
C ASP A 46 17.11 4.06 0.88
N GLU A 47 16.88 2.78 0.58
CA GLU A 47 16.11 1.87 1.44
C GLU A 47 16.95 1.41 2.63
N ASN A 48 16.98 2.23 3.68
CA ASN A 48 17.56 1.87 4.98
C ASN A 48 16.47 1.93 6.06
N ALA A 49 16.69 1.28 7.21
CA ALA A 49 15.75 1.31 8.34
C ALA A 49 15.38 2.74 8.79
N ASP A 50 16.28 3.71 8.57
CA ASP A 50 16.00 5.11 8.80
C ASP A 50 15.25 5.76 7.62
N HIS A 51 15.44 5.38 6.36
CA HIS A 51 14.83 6.07 5.21
C HIS A 51 13.84 5.15 4.45
N PRO A 52 12.61 4.95 4.97
CA PRO A 52 11.61 4.13 4.29
C PRO A 52 11.15 4.81 2.99
N ASP A 53 10.91 4.02 1.94
CA ASP A 53 10.34 4.54 0.70
C ASP A 53 8.91 5.08 0.96
N PRO A 54 8.66 6.40 0.79
CA PRO A 54 7.35 7.00 1.02
C PRO A 54 6.22 6.37 0.19
N ILE A 55 6.55 5.70 -0.91
CA ILE A 55 5.54 5.07 -1.76
C ILE A 55 4.82 3.92 -1.07
N LEU A 56 5.50 3.20 -0.18
CA LEU A 56 4.97 2.06 0.58
C LEU A 56 3.85 2.49 1.54
N TYR A 57 3.87 3.77 1.95
CA TYR A 57 2.98 4.31 2.98
C TYR A 57 1.93 5.31 2.43
N SER A 58 1.88 5.51 1.11
CA SER A 58 0.95 6.45 0.47
C SER A 58 -0.52 6.01 0.53
N ILE A 59 -0.76 4.70 0.67
CA ILE A 59 -2.10 4.11 0.80
C ILE A 59 -2.35 3.77 2.26
N THR A 60 -3.49 4.21 2.78
CA THR A 60 -3.99 3.81 4.09
C THR A 60 -4.92 2.62 3.92
N VAL A 61 -4.74 1.58 4.72
CA VAL A 61 -5.51 0.33 4.67
C VAL A 61 -6.13 0.09 6.03
N CYS A 62 -7.45 -0.13 6.08
CA CYS A 62 -8.11 -0.56 7.30
C CYS A 62 -7.85 -2.06 7.54
N PRO A 63 -7.29 -2.46 8.69
CA PRO A 63 -6.99 -3.87 8.98
C PRO A 63 -8.24 -4.73 9.20
N LYS A 64 -9.42 -4.12 9.43
CA LYS A 64 -10.66 -4.88 9.65
C LYS A 64 -11.43 -5.17 8.37
N CYS A 65 -11.72 -4.14 7.58
CA CYS A 65 -12.52 -4.27 6.37
C CYS A 65 -11.71 -4.17 5.07
N LEU A 66 -10.39 -3.98 5.16
CA LEU A 66 -9.47 -3.83 4.02
C LEU A 66 -9.73 -2.60 3.14
N PHE A 67 -10.60 -1.69 3.60
CA PHE A 67 -10.82 -0.41 2.92
C PHE A 67 -9.49 0.31 2.72
N SER A 68 -9.20 0.63 1.46
CA SER A 68 -7.92 1.16 1.06
C SER A 68 -8.09 2.38 0.17
N ALA A 69 -7.32 3.43 0.45
CA ALA A 69 -7.32 4.65 -0.35
C ALA A 69 -6.03 5.44 -0.14
N PHE A 70 -5.75 6.37 -1.06
CA PHE A 70 -4.75 7.39 -0.80
C PHE A 70 -5.12 8.15 0.48
N GLU A 71 -4.11 8.51 1.26
CA GLU A 71 -4.30 9.18 2.56
C GLU A 71 -5.24 10.40 2.46
N ALA A 72 -5.02 11.27 1.46
CA ALA A 72 -5.85 12.45 1.22
C ALA A 72 -7.33 12.15 0.94
N ASP A 73 -7.64 10.93 0.53
CA ASP A 73 -8.98 10.50 0.14
C ASP A 73 -9.59 9.53 1.16
N PHE A 74 -8.82 9.07 2.15
CA PHE A 74 -9.21 7.98 3.04
C PHE A 74 -10.44 8.35 3.87
N ALA A 75 -10.43 9.52 4.52
CA ALA A 75 -11.56 10.01 5.31
C ALA A 75 -12.81 10.36 4.49
N ARG A 76 -12.66 10.57 3.17
CA ARG A 76 -13.73 11.04 2.26
C ARG A 76 -14.43 9.90 1.53
N ALA A 77 -14.49 8.72 2.13
CA ALA A 77 -15.04 7.53 1.48
C ALA A 77 -16.57 7.54 1.51
N THR A 78 -17.18 7.42 0.34
CA THR A 78 -18.63 7.20 0.17
C THR A 78 -18.85 5.99 -0.73
N ILE A 79 -19.52 4.98 -0.20
CA ILE A 79 -19.82 3.73 -0.90
C ILE A 79 -21.18 3.20 -0.43
N ASN A 80 -21.95 2.61 -1.34
CA ASN A 80 -23.19 1.95 -0.98
C ASN A 80 -22.92 0.57 -0.34
N SER A 81 -23.96 -0.04 0.23
CA SER A 81 -23.85 -1.33 0.94
C SER A 81 -23.43 -2.48 0.04
N ALA A 82 -23.85 -2.50 -1.23
CA ALA A 82 -23.51 -3.54 -2.20
C ALA A 82 -22.02 -3.46 -2.60
N GLY A 83 -21.54 -2.27 -2.96
CA GLY A 83 -20.14 -1.98 -3.27
C GLY A 83 -19.23 -2.28 -2.09
N PHE A 84 -19.67 -1.98 -0.85
CA PHE A 84 -18.92 -2.36 0.34
C PHE A 84 -18.74 -3.87 0.46
N LYS A 85 -19.82 -4.65 0.30
CA LYS A 85 -19.78 -6.12 0.37
C LYS A 85 -18.87 -6.70 -0.71
N ASN A 86 -19.03 -6.24 -1.96
CA ASN A 86 -18.25 -6.70 -3.10
C ASN A 86 -16.77 -6.38 -2.92
N ALA A 87 -16.43 -5.11 -2.67
CA ALA A 87 -15.05 -4.68 -2.47
C ALA A 87 -14.39 -5.39 -1.29
N SER A 88 -15.12 -5.62 -0.19
CA SER A 88 -14.58 -6.35 0.97
C SER A 88 -14.31 -7.82 0.64
N SER A 89 -15.17 -8.46 -0.16
CA SER A 89 -14.97 -9.84 -0.61
C SER A 89 -13.76 -9.95 -1.53
N GLU A 90 -13.72 -9.12 -2.56
CA GLU A 90 -12.60 -9.07 -3.53
C GLU A 90 -11.27 -8.76 -2.84
N SER A 91 -11.27 -7.85 -1.86
CA SER A 91 -10.07 -7.51 -1.07
C SER A 91 -9.50 -8.72 -0.34
N ARG A 92 -10.37 -9.59 0.22
CA ARG A 92 -9.92 -10.81 0.89
C ARG A 92 -9.32 -11.81 -0.09
N SER A 93 -9.90 -11.91 -1.29
CA SER A 93 -9.34 -12.75 -2.36
C SER A 93 -7.94 -12.28 -2.79
N VAL A 94 -7.72 -10.97 -2.88
CA VAL A 94 -6.37 -10.41 -3.16
C VAL A 94 -5.38 -10.77 -2.06
N LEU A 95 -5.76 -10.59 -0.79
CA LEU A 95 -4.90 -10.95 0.33
C LEU A 95 -4.54 -12.43 0.33
N ALA A 96 -5.55 -13.30 0.12
CA ALA A 96 -5.34 -14.74 0.05
C ALA A 96 -4.39 -15.12 -1.09
N ALA A 97 -4.54 -14.52 -2.28
CA ALA A 97 -3.65 -14.75 -3.41
C ALA A 97 -2.20 -14.36 -3.09
N LEU A 98 -1.99 -13.30 -2.31
CA LEU A 98 -0.66 -12.82 -1.89
C LEU A 98 -0.16 -13.46 -0.60
N SER A 99 -0.87 -14.44 -0.02
CA SER A 99 -0.58 -15.04 1.29
C SER A 99 -0.42 -14.00 2.42
N LEU A 100 -1.20 -12.92 2.35
CA LEU A 100 -1.19 -11.84 3.34
C LEU A 100 -2.41 -11.92 4.26
N LEU A 101 -2.19 -11.60 5.53
CA LEU A 101 -3.24 -11.40 6.52
C LEU A 101 -3.54 -9.91 6.71
N PRO A 102 -4.78 -9.55 7.10
CA PRO A 102 -5.13 -8.15 7.36
C PRO A 102 -4.27 -7.48 8.45
N GLY A 103 -3.74 -8.27 9.39
CA GLY A 103 -2.86 -7.80 10.47
C GLY A 103 -1.51 -7.27 9.99
N HIS A 104 -1.00 -7.74 8.84
CA HIS A 104 0.26 -7.23 8.27
C HIS A 104 0.20 -5.74 7.95
N PHE A 105 -1.01 -5.15 7.87
CA PHE A 105 -1.13 -3.71 7.65
C PHE A 105 -0.86 -2.85 8.90
N LEU A 106 -0.75 -3.46 10.09
CA LEU A 106 -0.37 -2.81 11.35
C LEU A 106 1.15 -2.75 11.57
N GLU A 107 1.90 -3.53 10.81
CA GLU A 107 3.35 -3.62 10.84
C GLU A 107 3.98 -2.67 9.82
N PRO A 108 5.30 -2.38 9.93
CA PRO A 108 6.04 -1.66 8.91
C PRO A 108 5.85 -2.25 7.52
N ARG A 109 5.66 -1.36 6.54
CA ARG A 109 5.36 -1.78 5.17
C ARG A 109 6.59 -2.40 4.52
N THR A 110 6.43 -3.65 4.12
CA THR A 110 7.28 -4.35 3.14
C THR A 110 6.88 -3.99 1.71
N VAL A 111 7.69 -4.38 0.72
CA VAL A 111 7.36 -4.20 -0.71
C VAL A 111 6.07 -4.94 -1.05
N LEU A 112 5.88 -6.16 -0.52
CA LEU A 112 4.68 -6.96 -0.73
C LEU A 112 3.42 -6.29 -0.16
N THR A 113 3.47 -5.81 1.09
CA THR A 113 2.32 -5.12 1.70
C THR A 113 2.04 -3.76 1.05
N GLY A 114 3.09 -3.06 0.59
CA GLY A 114 3.01 -1.88 -0.26
C GLY A 114 2.26 -2.18 -1.56
N LEU A 115 2.69 -3.21 -2.30
CA LEU A 115 2.04 -3.66 -3.53
C LEU A 115 0.57 -4.01 -3.30
N ALA A 116 0.29 -4.82 -2.27
CA ALA A 116 -1.07 -5.22 -1.90
C ALA A 116 -1.96 -4.01 -1.64
N SER A 117 -1.45 -2.98 -0.93
CA SER A 117 -2.21 -1.77 -0.64
C SER A 117 -2.70 -1.06 -1.92
N TYR A 118 -1.90 -1.04 -3.00
CA TYR A 118 -2.30 -0.45 -4.28
C TYR A 118 -3.29 -1.32 -5.05
N PHE A 119 -3.20 -2.65 -4.96
CA PHE A 119 -4.24 -3.55 -5.48
C PHE A 119 -5.58 -3.25 -4.80
N LEU A 120 -5.59 -3.23 -3.46
CA LEU A 120 -6.78 -2.92 -2.68
C LEU A 120 -7.34 -1.53 -3.02
N ALA A 121 -6.48 -0.50 -3.07
CA ALA A 121 -6.92 0.84 -3.43
C ALA A 121 -7.62 0.88 -4.79
N SER A 122 -7.06 0.22 -5.81
CA SER A 122 -7.67 0.14 -7.14
C SER A 122 -9.08 -0.47 -7.11
N LEU A 123 -9.25 -1.56 -6.34
CA LEU A 123 -10.55 -2.22 -6.13
C LEU A 123 -11.53 -1.30 -5.40
N TRP A 124 -11.13 -0.70 -4.29
CA TRP A 124 -12.01 0.18 -3.52
C TRP A 124 -12.40 1.43 -4.29
N TYR A 125 -11.48 2.01 -5.07
CA TYR A 125 -11.84 3.10 -5.96
C TYR A 125 -12.86 2.64 -7.00
N GLN A 126 -12.78 1.45 -7.59
CA GLN A 126 -13.81 0.97 -8.55
C GLN A 126 -15.24 1.07 -8.01
N HIS A 127 -15.41 0.78 -6.72
CA HIS A 127 -16.72 0.77 -6.07
C HIS A 127 -17.12 2.10 -5.43
N ARG A 128 -16.27 3.15 -5.45
CA ARG A 128 -16.65 4.47 -4.89
C ARG A 128 -17.75 5.13 -5.70
N GLU A 129 -18.76 5.67 -5.02
CA GLU A 129 -19.81 6.46 -5.63
C GLU A 129 -19.44 7.93 -5.67
N LYS A 130 -19.86 8.63 -6.74
CA LYS A 130 -19.79 10.10 -6.87
C LYS A 130 -18.41 10.70 -6.48
N PHE A 131 -17.33 10.03 -6.88
CA PHE A 131 -15.96 10.48 -6.62
C PHE A 131 -15.29 10.91 -7.93
N PRO A 132 -15.16 12.22 -8.21
CA PRO A 132 -14.79 12.73 -9.54
C PRO A 132 -13.45 12.20 -10.07
N ILE A 133 -12.47 12.01 -9.19
CA ILE A 133 -11.12 11.55 -9.56
C ILE A 133 -10.94 10.03 -9.41
N ARG A 134 -12.03 9.26 -9.30
CA ARG A 134 -12.00 7.80 -9.10
C ARG A 134 -11.16 7.08 -10.14
N ASN A 135 -11.40 7.34 -11.41
CA ASN A 135 -10.68 6.65 -12.49
C ASN A 135 -9.19 7.04 -12.50
N LEU A 136 -8.88 8.31 -12.20
CA LEU A 136 -7.50 8.77 -12.05
C LEU A 136 -6.81 8.05 -10.89
N ARG A 137 -7.45 7.93 -9.72
CA ARG A 137 -6.87 7.20 -8.57
C ARG A 137 -6.68 5.71 -8.84
N ARG A 138 -7.59 5.09 -9.59
CA ARG A 138 -7.41 3.70 -10.08
C ARG A 138 -6.19 3.60 -11.00
N ALA A 139 -6.09 4.49 -11.98
CA ALA A 139 -4.95 4.52 -12.90
C ALA A 139 -3.62 4.77 -12.17
N MET A 140 -3.58 5.74 -11.25
CA MET A 140 -2.42 6.00 -10.41
C MET A 140 -2.04 4.77 -9.56
N SER A 141 -3.02 4.09 -8.97
CA SER A 141 -2.76 2.88 -8.20
C SER A 141 -2.19 1.78 -9.10
N ALA A 142 -2.77 1.61 -10.29
CA ALA A 142 -2.30 0.66 -11.28
C ALA A 142 -0.84 0.92 -11.70
N TYR A 143 -0.53 2.19 -12.01
CA TYR A 143 0.80 2.61 -12.40
C TYR A 143 1.83 2.40 -11.30
N ARG A 144 1.52 2.79 -10.06
CA ARG A 144 2.42 2.61 -8.91
C ARG A 144 2.69 1.14 -8.58
N ARG A 145 1.82 0.20 -8.96
CA ARG A 145 2.11 -1.24 -8.83
C ARG A 145 3.29 -1.67 -9.70
N VAL A 146 3.40 -1.13 -10.91
CA VAL A 146 4.49 -1.44 -11.85
C VAL A 146 5.85 -1.13 -11.22
N TRP A 147 5.93 -0.05 -10.45
CA TRP A 147 7.16 0.31 -9.74
C TRP A 147 7.59 -0.74 -8.70
N PHE A 148 6.69 -1.53 -8.11
CA PHE A 148 7.11 -2.65 -7.25
C PHE A 148 7.58 -3.87 -8.05
N LEU A 149 7.15 -3.99 -9.30
CA LEU A 149 7.46 -5.08 -10.24
C LEU A 149 8.67 -4.79 -11.13
N ASP A 150 9.18 -3.55 -11.09
CA ASP A 150 10.31 -3.06 -11.88
C ASP A 150 11.57 -3.94 -11.72
N PRO A 151 12.26 -4.32 -12.81
CA PRO A 151 13.47 -5.17 -12.82
C PRO A 151 14.62 -4.70 -11.93
N ALA A 152 14.59 -3.48 -11.39
CA ALA A 152 15.44 -3.06 -10.27
C ALA A 152 15.25 -3.90 -8.97
N GLY A 153 14.31 -4.85 -8.94
CA GLY A 153 14.43 -6.05 -8.10
C GLY A 153 13.75 -6.01 -6.74
N ARG A 154 12.76 -5.13 -6.50
CA ARG A 154 12.21 -4.94 -5.13
C ARG A 154 11.39 -6.11 -4.62
N LEU A 155 10.59 -6.78 -5.46
CA LEU A 155 9.90 -8.01 -5.05
C LEU A 155 10.86 -9.19 -4.84
N GLY A 156 11.95 -9.27 -5.62
CA GLY A 156 12.97 -10.31 -5.45
C GLY A 156 13.84 -10.10 -4.21
N ALA A 157 14.00 -8.84 -3.78
CA ALA A 157 14.82 -8.45 -2.64
C ALA A 157 14.05 -8.36 -1.31
N ASP A 158 12.71 -8.40 -1.32
CA ASP A 158 11.89 -8.31 -0.11
C ASP A 158 12.15 -9.53 0.79
N PRO A 159 12.64 -9.36 2.03
CA PRO A 159 12.87 -10.46 2.96
C PRO A 159 11.61 -11.30 3.23
N SER A 160 10.41 -10.69 3.20
CA SER A 160 9.14 -11.40 3.38
C SER A 160 8.78 -12.34 2.21
N LEU A 161 9.44 -12.17 1.06
CA LEU A 161 9.32 -13.05 -0.11
C LEU A 161 10.47 -14.07 -0.18
N GLN A 162 11.49 -13.94 0.68
CA GLN A 162 12.61 -14.88 0.71
C GLN A 162 12.21 -16.26 1.30
N ASP A 163 11.20 -16.29 2.18
CA ASP A 163 10.66 -17.52 2.76
C ASP A 163 9.59 -18.21 1.88
N ILE A 164 9.21 -17.60 0.75
CA ILE A 164 8.28 -18.22 -0.20
C ILE A 164 9.06 -19.26 -1.03
N PRO A 165 8.58 -20.53 -1.09
CA PRO A 165 9.20 -21.58 -1.88
C PRO A 165 9.47 -21.13 -3.32
N GLU A 166 10.62 -21.50 -3.87
CA GLU A 166 11.07 -21.06 -5.19
C GLU A 166 10.05 -21.39 -6.31
N THR A 167 9.25 -22.45 -6.12
CA THR A 167 8.11 -22.84 -6.97
C THR A 167 6.99 -21.81 -7.02
N ASP A 168 6.75 -21.08 -5.94
CA ASP A 168 5.75 -20.01 -5.89
C ASP A 168 6.33 -18.66 -6.33
N ARG A 169 7.64 -18.45 -6.20
CA ARG A 169 8.32 -17.28 -6.81
C ARG A 169 8.17 -17.26 -8.33
N ALA A 170 8.15 -18.44 -8.96
CA ALA A 170 7.89 -18.58 -10.39
C ALA A 170 6.47 -18.14 -10.80
N ARG A 171 5.47 -18.20 -9.90
CA ARG A 171 4.12 -17.66 -10.17
C ARG A 171 4.09 -16.13 -10.23
N TYR A 172 5.06 -15.48 -9.62
CA TYR A 172 5.21 -14.02 -9.61
C TYR A 172 6.27 -13.51 -10.58
N ARG A 173 6.92 -14.39 -11.36
CA ARG A 173 7.68 -13.99 -12.55
C ARG A 173 6.66 -13.56 -13.62
N LEU A 174 6.38 -12.26 -13.65
CA LEU A 174 5.85 -11.59 -14.84
C LEU A 174 6.97 -11.44 -15.86
#